data_AF-A0A147BWA5-F1
#
_entry.id   AF-A0A147BWA5-F1
#
_cell.length_a   1.000
_cell.length_b   1.000
_cell.length_c   1.000
_cell.angle_alpha   90.00
_cell.angle_beta   90.00
_cell.angle_gamma   90.00
#
_symmetry.space_group_name_H-M   'P 1'
#
loop_
_entity.id
_entity.type
_entity.pdbx_description
1 polymer ?
#
loop_
_entity_poly.entity_id
_entity_poly.type
_entity_poly.pdbx_seq_one_letter_code
_entity_poly.pdbx_strand_id
1 'polypeptide(L)'
;GYISAARNPKEDADDCYPGLGDYITRVCSSSGTTLTRFSECSYTCEKKEPCLSCSWTKRNLPDGLPCGRCRECCGGICTRIQFNLQNPLTLKSCAK
;
A
#
# COMPACT_ATOMS: atom_id res chain seq x y z
N GLY A 1 7.02 19.81 -16.90
CA GLY A 1 7.57 18.68 -16.14
C GLY A 1 7.35 18.96 -14.68
N TYR A 2 6.52 18.18 -14.01
CA TYR A 2 6.17 18.45 -12.62
C TYR A 2 7.14 17.66 -11.75
N ILE A 3 8.02 18.40 -11.09
CA ILE A 3 8.94 17.87 -10.08
C ILE A 3 8.05 17.62 -8.86
N SER A 4 7.48 16.42 -8.76
CA SER A 4 6.76 16.03 -7.56
C SER A 4 7.77 16.00 -6.43
N ALA A 5 7.72 16.97 -5.51
CA ALA A 5 8.32 16.79 -4.19
C ALA A 5 7.86 15.40 -3.71
N ALA A 6 8.78 14.58 -3.23
CA ALA A 6 8.42 13.27 -2.68
C ALA A 6 7.41 13.53 -1.56
N ARG A 7 6.13 13.32 -1.86
CA ARG A 7 5.05 13.52 -0.90
C ARG A 7 5.32 12.60 0.28
N ASN A 8 4.88 13.02 1.45
CA ASN A 8 5.03 12.21 2.64
C ASN A 8 4.35 10.85 2.36
N PRO A 9 5.05 9.70 2.53
CA PRO A 9 4.48 8.37 2.27
C PRO A 9 3.15 8.12 2.98
N LYS A 10 2.91 8.82 4.11
CA LYS A 10 1.63 8.82 4.81
C LYS A 10 0.54 9.51 3.99
N GLU A 11 0.80 10.72 3.51
CA GLU A 11 -0.17 11.52 2.73
C GLU A 11 -0.52 10.82 1.41
N ASP A 12 0.46 10.23 0.73
CA ASP A 12 0.21 9.45 -0.50
C ASP A 12 -0.69 8.23 -0.24
N ALA A 13 -0.54 7.61 0.94
CA ALA A 13 -1.41 6.52 1.35
C ALA A 13 -2.82 7.01 1.70
N ASP A 14 -2.94 8.14 2.39
CA ASP A 14 -4.23 8.74 2.74
C ASP A 14 -5.00 9.26 1.51
N ASP A 15 -4.29 9.71 0.46
CA ASP A 15 -4.87 10.06 -0.85
C ASP A 15 -5.49 8.84 -1.55
N CYS A 16 -4.99 7.63 -1.27
CA CYS A 16 -5.53 6.39 -1.82
C CYS A 16 -6.80 5.95 -1.05
N TYR A 17 -6.74 5.96 0.27
CA TYR A 17 -7.88 5.64 1.13
C TYR A 17 -7.75 6.38 2.47
N PRO A 18 -8.77 7.17 2.87
CA PRO A 18 -8.70 7.93 4.12
C PRO A 18 -8.37 7.04 5.33
N GLY A 19 -7.28 7.35 6.03
CA GLY A 19 -6.81 6.62 7.21
C GLY A 19 -5.85 5.47 6.91
N LEU A 20 -5.54 5.19 5.64
CA LEU A 20 -4.54 4.19 5.27
C LEU A 20 -3.13 4.59 5.73
N GLY A 21 -2.78 5.87 5.64
CA GLY A 21 -1.50 6.42 6.09
C GLY A 21 -1.30 6.22 7.59
N ASP A 22 -2.34 6.50 8.39
CA ASP A 22 -2.32 6.24 9.84
C ASP A 22 -2.18 4.75 10.16
N TYR A 23 -2.89 3.89 9.41
CA TYR A 23 -2.81 2.45 9.57
C TYR A 23 -1.38 1.92 9.34
N ILE A 24 -0.78 2.21 8.18
CA ILE A 24 0.57 1.71 7.87
C ILE A 24 1.64 2.33 8.79
N THR A 25 1.46 3.60 9.19
CA THR A 25 2.37 4.26 10.15
C THR A 25 2.33 3.57 11.51
N ARG A 26 1.14 3.21 11.99
CA ARG A 26 0.98 2.44 13.24
C ARG A 26 1.64 1.07 13.14
N VAL A 27 1.48 0.39 12.00
CA VAL A 27 2.07 -0.93 11.74
C VAL A 27 3.60 -0.88 11.70
N CYS A 28 4.20 0.16 11.13
CA CYS A 28 5.66 0.35 11.19
C CYS A 28 6.12 0.66 12.63
N SER A 29 5.41 1.58 13.30
CA SER A 29 5.79 2.06 14.63
C SER A 29 5.69 0.97 15.70
N SER A 30 4.71 0.06 15.61
CA SER A 30 4.60 -1.10 16.50
C SER A 30 5.77 -2.08 16.38
N SER A 31 6.49 -2.03 15.25
CA SER A 31 7.71 -2.81 15.00
C SER A 31 9.00 -2.03 15.30
N GLY A 32 8.91 -0.83 15.88
CA GLY A 32 10.08 0.03 16.13
C GLY A 32 10.70 0.61 14.85
N THR A 33 9.93 0.71 13.77
CA THR A 33 10.37 1.20 12.46
C THR A 33 9.55 2.39 12.00
N THR A 34 10.07 3.17 11.06
CA THR A 34 9.39 4.34 10.48
C THR A 34 8.94 4.03 9.06
N LEU A 35 7.76 4.49 8.67
CA LEU A 35 7.32 4.45 7.27
C LEU A 35 8.23 5.36 6.43
N THR A 36 8.87 4.81 5.41
CA THR A 36 9.79 5.58 4.54
C THR A 36 9.39 5.58 3.08
N ARG A 37 8.61 4.59 2.63
CA ARG A 37 8.08 4.54 1.26
C ARG A 37 6.68 3.97 1.23
N PHE A 38 5.87 4.52 0.35
CA PHE A 38 4.59 3.99 -0.06
C PHE A 38 4.62 3.75 -1.57
N SER A 39 3.88 2.76 -2.03
CA SER A 39 3.72 2.37 -3.43
C SER A 39 2.32 1.78 -3.57
N GLU A 40 1.83 1.61 -4.81
CA GLU A 40 0.42 1.26 -5.08
C GLU A 40 -0.18 0.21 -4.12
N CYS A 41 0.50 -0.92 -3.95
CA CYS A 41 0.03 -2.04 -3.12
C CYS A 41 1.04 -2.49 -2.06
N SER A 42 2.01 -1.64 -1.70
CA SER A 42 3.02 -1.99 -0.71
C SER A 42 3.63 -0.77 -0.04
N TYR A 43 4.18 -0.97 1.15
CA TYR A 43 4.87 0.07 1.91
C TYR A 43 6.16 -0.48 2.52
N THR A 44 7.11 0.40 2.79
CA THR A 44 8.39 0.05 3.40
C THR A 44 8.50 0.72 4.75
N CYS A 45 8.78 -0.09 5.77
CA CYS A 45 9.17 0.37 7.08
C CYS A 45 10.68 0.19 7.27
N GLU A 46 11.36 1.18 7.85
CA GLU A 46 12.80 1.19 8.03
C GLU A 46 13.18 1.54 9.47
N LYS A 47 14.18 0.87 10.03
CA LYS A 47 14.75 1.21 11.34
C LYS A 47 15.83 2.27 11.17
N LYS A 48 15.61 3.48 11.69
CA LYS A 48 16.61 4.57 11.71
C LYS A 48 17.51 4.45 12.94
N GLU A 49 18.51 3.58 12.89
CA GLU A 49 19.60 3.50 13.88
C GLU A 49 20.97 3.69 13.18
N PRO A 50 22.07 4.00 13.92
CA PRO A 50 23.37 4.30 13.31
C PRO A 50 23.86 3.09 12.51
N CYS A 51 24.08 3.30 11.21
CA CYS A 51 24.15 2.26 10.19
C CYS A 51 25.32 1.27 10.35
N LEU A 52 25.06 0.11 10.97
CA LEU A 52 25.80 -1.14 10.75
C LEU A 52 24.91 -2.26 10.17
N SER A 53 23.58 -2.13 10.29
CA SER A 53 22.60 -3.05 9.68
C SER A 53 21.24 -2.36 9.47
N CYS A 54 21.14 -1.49 8.46
CA CYS A 54 19.87 -0.89 8.06
C CYS A 54 18.88 -2.01 7.68
N SER A 55 17.94 -2.31 8.57
CA SER A 55 16.86 -3.25 8.30
C SER A 55 15.68 -2.49 7.70
N TRP A 56 15.32 -2.86 6.48
CA TRP A 56 14.09 -2.41 5.83
C TRP A 56 13.18 -3.62 5.62
N THR A 57 11.89 -3.42 5.87
CA THR A 57 10.87 -4.44 5.62
C THR A 57 9.84 -3.87 4.67
N LYS A 58 9.74 -4.48 3.49
CA LYS A 58 8.64 -4.21 2.56
C LYS A 58 7.45 -5.10 2.94
N ARG A 59 6.28 -4.49 3.08
CA ARG A 59 5.02 -5.17 3.39
C ARG A 59 3.98 -4.86 2.32
N ASN A 60 3.14 -5.84 2.02
CA ASN A 60 2.04 -5.66 1.08
C ASN A 60 0.83 -5.05 1.80
N LEU A 61 0.04 -4.28 1.05
CA LEU A 61 -1.29 -3.87 1.49
C LEU A 61 -2.24 -5.08 1.53
N PRO A 62 -3.28 -5.04 2.37
CA PRO A 62 -4.37 -6.02 2.35
C PRO A 62 -4.94 -6.23 0.94
N ASP A 63 -5.24 -7.50 0.63
CA ASP A 63 -5.89 -7.86 -0.62
C ASP A 63 -7.29 -7.23 -0.71
N GLY A 64 -7.69 -6.78 -1.91
CA GLY A 64 -8.96 -6.11 -2.14
C GLY A 64 -8.95 -4.58 -1.97
N LEU A 65 -7.86 -4.00 -1.44
CA LEU A 65 -7.77 -2.54 -1.36
C LEU A 65 -7.72 -1.92 -2.76
N PRO A 66 -8.46 -0.83 -3.01
CA PRO A 66 -8.42 -0.15 -4.30
C PRO A 66 -7.04 0.44 -4.54
N CYS A 67 -6.46 0.17 -5.71
CA CYS A 67 -5.16 0.73 -6.13
C CYS A 67 -5.25 1.50 -7.45
N GLY A 68 -6.45 1.59 -8.03
CA GLY A 68 -6.71 2.31 -9.26
C GLY A 68 -8.11 2.03 -9.83
N ARG A 69 -8.40 2.59 -11.00
CA ARG A 69 -9.70 2.40 -11.66
C ARG A 69 -9.91 0.93 -12.04
N CYS A 70 -10.95 0.32 -11.47
CA CYS A 70 -11.28 -1.10 -11.66
C CYS A 70 -10.11 -2.05 -11.33
N ARG A 71 -9.29 -1.68 -10.34
CA ARG A 71 -8.14 -2.46 -9.88
C ARG A 71 -8.10 -2.58 -8.37
N GLU A 72 -7.56 -3.68 -7.89
CA GLU A 72 -7.37 -3.97 -6.48
C GLU A 72 -5.97 -4.56 -6.21
N CYS A 73 -5.50 -4.40 -4.98
CA CYS A 73 -4.29 -5.06 -4.52
C CYS A 73 -4.52 -6.56 -4.34
N CYS A 74 -3.60 -7.35 -4.90
CA CYS A 74 -3.55 -8.81 -4.75
C CYS A 74 -2.10 -9.23 -4.56
N GLY A 75 -1.75 -9.74 -3.38
CA GLY A 75 -0.37 -10.16 -3.06
C GLY A 75 0.66 -9.05 -3.25
N GLY A 76 0.26 -7.78 -3.07
CA GLY A 76 1.13 -6.62 -3.28
C GLY A 76 1.21 -6.11 -4.73
N ILE A 77 0.40 -6.64 -5.65
CA ILE A 77 0.32 -6.21 -7.05
C ILE A 77 -1.03 -5.53 -7.30
N CYS A 78 -1.03 -4.41 -8.01
CA CYS A 78 -2.26 -3.77 -8.45
C CYS A 78 -2.83 -4.50 -9.67
N THR A 79 -3.85 -5.33 -9.48
CA THR A 79 -4.43 -6.20 -10.51
C THR A 79 -5.79 -5.71 -10.97
N ARG A 80 -6.19 -6.04 -12.19
CA ARG A 80 -7.50 -5.68 -12.72
C ARG A 80 -8.56 -6.63 -12.18
N ILE A 81 -9.62 -6.07 -11.62
CA ILE A 81 -10.78 -6.84 -11.20
C ILE A 81 -11.50 -7.38 -12.45
N GLN A 82 -11.79 -8.68 -12.46
CA GLN A 82 -12.56 -9.29 -13.55
C GLN A 82 -14.03 -9.36 -13.16
N PHE A 83 -14.85 -8.60 -13.91
CA PHE A 83 -16.30 -8.69 -13.85
C PHE A 83 -16.78 -9.64 -14.94
N ASN A 84 -17.58 -10.63 -14.58
CA ASN A 84 -18.36 -11.34 -15.58
C ASN A 84 -19.67 -10.58 -15.81
N LEU A 85 -19.77 -9.87 -16.94
CA LEU A 85 -20.92 -9.03 -17.25
C LEU A 85 -22.21 -9.81 -17.52
N GLN A 86 -22.13 -11.14 -17.73
CA GLN A 86 -23.31 -12.01 -17.85
C GLN A 86 -23.93 -12.35 -16.49
N ASN A 87 -23.17 -12.26 -15.40
CA ASN A 87 -23.69 -12.42 -14.05
C ASN A 87 -23.02 -11.41 -13.09
N PRO A 88 -23.69 -10.29 -12.75
CA PRO A 88 -23.13 -9.22 -11.93
C PRO A 88 -22.69 -9.65 -10.52
N LEU A 89 -23.06 -10.85 -10.07
CA LEU A 89 -22.62 -11.43 -8.79
C LEU A 89 -21.28 -12.16 -8.87
N THR A 90 -20.72 -12.36 -10.06
CA THR A 90 -19.43 -13.03 -10.25
C THR A 90 -18.31 -12.01 -10.44
N LEU A 91 -17.96 -11.35 -9.33
CA LEU A 91 -16.73 -10.59 -9.19
C LEU A 91 -15.58 -11.56 -8.90
N LYS A 92 -14.59 -11.65 -9.78
CA LYS A 92 -13.34 -12.34 -9.43
C LYS A 92 -12.42 -11.32 -8.76
N SER A 93 -12.53 -11.27 -7.43
CA SER A 93 -11.62 -10.55 -6.55
C SER A 93 -10.65 -11.53 -5.87
N CYS A 94 -9.45 -11.07 -5.54
CA CYS A 94 -8.50 -11.80 -4.70
C CYS A 94 -8.70 -11.52 -3.21
N ALA A 95 -9.56 -10.56 -2.86
CA ALA A 95 -9.96 -10.32 -1.48
C ALA A 95 -10.56 -11.61 -0.90
N LYS A 96 -10.06 -12.02 0.27
CA LYS A 96 -10.58 -13.17 1.02
C LYS A 96 -11.31 -12.69 2.26
#